data_AF-A0A4Z2G341-F1
#
_entry.id   AF-A0A4Z2G341-F1
#
_cell.length_a   1.000
_cell.length_b   1.000
_cell.length_c   1.000
_cell.angle_alpha   90.00
_cell.angle_beta   90.00
_cell.angle_gamma   90.00
#
_symmetry.space_group_name_H-M   'P 1'
#
loop_
_entity.id
_entity.type
_entity.pdbx_description
1 polymer ?
#
loop_
_entity_poly.entity_id
_entity_poly.type
_entity_poly.pdbx_seq_one_letter_code
_entity_poly.pdbx_strand_id
1 'polypeptide(L)'
;MGGPTPPNNWKGTLDVPYRIGPGFTGDFKSQKVRMNLHSNNQVTRIHNVIGRIRGALEPGTDPPGPTWIHHSDRYVILGGHRDAWVFGAIDPMSGAAVVHEIVRNFGLLLRKGWRPRRTIIFASWDAEEFGLQGSTEWAEDNAKLLQERAVAYVNADSAIEGMYTLRVDCTPSLHTLVYDLTKQIASPEAGEEDVSLYDSWHKRDNWTEDRDAPSNEEEEMYLSRSQLLRLLDIEIEKSSRPPWHRQQHPSGKRALCAPQHSTLVSPPSGRPHCTTTGSPLGYTDRFLTDRSLFPAMNKEQDLIVKLATDKFGTIQAEYQKAIYYEIGFLVCAAVGVLFAVLVPMIGVLFCMCRCCDNCGGEMHQRQRKNADCRRGLLGTLLFSTSLVIT
;
A
#
# COMPACT_ATOMS: atom_id res chain seq x y z
N MET A 1 10.13 36.42 -3.80
CA MET A 1 10.85 35.48 -4.69
C MET A 1 10.60 35.89 -6.13
N GLY A 2 11.61 35.73 -6.99
CA GLY A 2 11.57 36.03 -8.41
C GLY A 2 11.13 34.86 -9.27
N GLY A 3 11.23 35.00 -10.59
CA GLY A 3 10.91 33.94 -11.54
C GLY A 3 9.42 33.84 -11.92
N PRO A 4 9.06 32.77 -12.64
CA PRO A 4 7.72 32.58 -13.17
C PRO A 4 6.69 32.36 -12.06
N THR A 5 5.43 32.69 -12.36
CA THR A 5 4.29 32.33 -11.53
C THR A 5 4.11 30.82 -11.57
N PRO A 6 3.89 30.14 -10.43
CA PRO A 6 3.70 28.69 -10.42
C PRO A 6 2.36 28.29 -11.06
N PRO A 7 2.26 27.05 -11.57
CA PRO A 7 0.98 26.41 -11.85
C PRO A 7 0.04 26.48 -10.63
N ASN A 8 -1.27 26.53 -10.85
CA ASN A 8 -2.22 26.71 -9.75
C ASN A 8 -2.20 25.55 -8.73
N ASN A 9 -1.87 24.33 -9.16
CA ASN A 9 -1.75 23.16 -8.28
C ASN A 9 -0.47 23.15 -7.42
N TRP A 10 0.43 24.12 -7.59
CA TRP A 10 1.65 24.28 -6.78
C TRP A 10 1.51 25.38 -5.71
N LYS A 11 0.43 26.16 -5.78
CA LYS A 11 0.16 27.22 -4.80
C LYS A 11 -0.40 26.59 -3.53
N GLY A 12 0.27 26.82 -2.40
CA GLY A 12 -0.27 26.52 -1.09
C GLY A 12 -1.26 27.60 -0.62
N THR A 13 -1.50 27.62 0.70
CA THR A 13 -2.52 28.48 1.34
C THR A 13 -1.96 29.76 2.00
N LEU A 14 -0.65 29.97 1.97
CA LEU A 14 -0.02 31.20 2.48
C LEU A 14 -0.29 32.36 1.53
N ASP A 15 -0.40 33.57 2.09
CA ASP A 15 -0.57 34.81 1.32
C ASP A 15 0.75 35.26 0.68
N VAL A 16 1.28 34.44 -0.22
CA VAL A 16 2.48 34.70 -1.01
C VAL A 16 2.28 34.19 -2.43
N PRO A 17 2.96 34.75 -3.44
CA PRO A 17 2.72 34.37 -4.84
C PRO A 17 3.32 33.02 -5.24
N TYR A 18 3.99 32.29 -4.33
CA TYR A 18 4.62 30.99 -4.56
C TYR A 18 5.55 30.94 -5.79
N ARG A 19 6.22 32.06 -6.08
CA ARG A 19 7.12 32.20 -7.24
C ARG A 19 8.21 31.11 -7.22
N ILE A 20 8.50 30.52 -8.38
CA ILE A 20 9.38 29.35 -8.49
C ILE A 20 10.87 29.70 -8.29
N GLY A 21 11.23 30.98 -8.40
CA GLY A 21 12.62 31.41 -8.40
C GLY A 21 13.28 31.31 -9.79
N PRO A 22 14.59 31.53 -9.88
CA PRO A 22 15.51 31.76 -8.76
C PRO A 22 15.46 33.19 -8.19
N GLY A 23 16.02 33.34 -6.98
CA GLY A 23 16.32 34.64 -6.36
C GLY A 23 15.12 35.42 -5.83
N PHE A 24 15.38 36.62 -5.33
CA PHE A 24 14.36 37.59 -4.96
C PHE A 24 14.26 38.70 -6.02
N THR A 25 13.16 39.46 -6.00
CA THR A 25 12.89 40.56 -6.93
C THR A 25 12.73 41.88 -6.18
N GLY A 26 12.67 43.00 -6.92
CA GLY A 26 12.57 44.34 -6.36
C GLY A 26 13.79 44.72 -5.52
N ASP A 27 13.55 45.31 -4.36
CA ASP A 27 14.58 45.79 -3.44
C ASP A 27 15.40 44.66 -2.80
N PHE A 28 14.88 43.43 -2.86
CA PHE A 28 15.51 42.26 -2.25
C PHE A 28 16.40 41.47 -3.23
N LYS A 29 16.62 41.93 -4.47
CA LYS A 29 17.39 41.19 -5.49
C LYS A 29 18.78 40.72 -5.05
N SER A 30 19.44 41.45 -4.16
CA SER A 30 20.77 41.12 -3.62
C SER A 30 20.73 40.14 -2.44
N GLN A 31 19.56 39.91 -1.85
CA GLN A 31 19.38 39.02 -0.71
C GLN A 31 19.57 37.57 -1.13
N LYS A 32 20.08 36.75 -0.20
CA LYS A 32 20.27 35.32 -0.38
C LYS A 32 19.83 34.59 0.89
N VAL A 33 19.30 33.39 0.72
CA VAL A 33 19.01 32.48 1.83
C VAL A 33 20.32 31.78 2.21
N ARG A 34 20.61 31.71 3.52
CA ARG A 34 21.74 30.95 4.07
C ARG A 34 21.21 29.94 5.08
N MET A 35 21.55 28.68 4.88
CA MET A 35 21.28 27.60 5.83
C MET A 35 22.55 27.30 6.61
N ASN A 36 22.48 27.29 7.95
CA ASN A 36 23.57 26.87 8.83
C ASN A 36 23.10 25.62 9.58
N LEU A 37 23.58 24.44 9.18
CA LEU A 37 23.21 23.15 9.77
C LEU A 37 24.41 22.56 10.53
N HIS A 38 24.21 22.25 11.81
CA HIS A 38 25.22 21.68 12.68
C HIS A 38 24.69 20.40 13.35
N SER A 39 24.44 19.38 12.52
CA SER A 39 24.01 18.05 12.98
C SER A 39 25.22 17.12 13.08
N ASN A 40 25.22 16.23 14.07
CA ASN A 40 26.30 15.27 14.29
C ASN A 40 25.72 13.85 14.40
N ASN A 41 26.13 12.96 13.50
CA ASN A 41 25.71 11.56 13.53
C ASN A 41 26.52 10.79 14.57
N GLN A 42 25.85 10.02 15.43
CA GLN A 42 26.47 9.28 16.52
C GLN A 42 25.89 7.88 16.61
N VAL A 43 26.76 6.91 16.97
CA VAL A 43 26.32 5.55 17.28
C VAL A 43 25.68 5.58 18.66
N THR A 44 24.37 5.35 18.71
CA THR A 44 23.58 5.38 19.94
C THR A 44 22.99 4.00 20.21
N ARG A 45 22.97 3.61 21.48
CA ARG A 45 22.32 2.36 21.90
C ARG A 45 20.81 2.54 21.91
N ILE A 46 20.12 1.68 21.18
CA ILE A 46 18.66 1.56 21.17
C ILE A 46 18.23 0.27 21.89
N HIS A 47 17.00 0.21 22.38
CA HIS A 47 16.49 -0.91 23.17
C HIS A 47 15.11 -1.34 22.69
N ASN A 48 14.93 -2.54 22.18
CA ASN A 48 13.57 -3.06 21.94
C ASN A 48 13.05 -3.79 23.17
N VAL A 49 11.75 -3.67 23.47
CA VAL A 49 11.10 -4.47 24.52
C VAL A 49 10.28 -5.58 23.87
N ILE A 50 10.63 -6.83 24.15
CA ILE A 50 9.99 -8.01 23.53
C ILE A 50 9.33 -8.88 24.61
N GLY A 51 8.00 -8.90 24.63
CA GLY A 51 7.18 -9.77 25.46
C GLY A 51 6.66 -10.97 24.67
N ARG A 52 6.45 -12.13 25.32
CA ARG A 52 5.95 -13.33 24.64
C ARG A 52 4.92 -14.08 25.49
N ILE A 53 3.82 -14.46 24.86
CA ILE A 53 2.86 -15.45 25.39
C ILE A 53 3.02 -16.73 24.58
N ARG A 54 3.45 -17.81 25.24
CA ARG A 54 3.63 -19.10 24.57
C ARG A 54 2.28 -19.71 24.18
N GLY A 55 2.20 -20.18 22.93
CA GLY A 55 1.07 -20.95 22.40
C GLY A 55 0.95 -22.34 23.03
N ALA A 56 -0.25 -22.90 23.06
CA ALA A 56 -0.55 -24.18 23.70
C ALA A 56 -0.58 -25.40 22.75
N LEU A 57 -0.88 -25.22 21.46
CA LEU A 57 -1.23 -26.33 20.56
C LEU A 57 -0.41 -26.40 19.26
N GLU A 58 0.22 -25.31 18.85
CA GLU A 58 1.31 -25.35 17.87
C GLU A 58 2.70 -25.14 18.53
N PRO A 59 3.07 -25.89 19.60
CA PRO A 59 4.46 -26.04 20.01
C PRO A 59 5.18 -26.86 18.93
N GLY A 60 6.42 -26.48 18.65
CA GLY A 60 7.16 -27.02 17.55
C GLY A 60 7.50 -28.48 17.63
N THR A 61 7.95 -29.00 16.49
CA THR A 61 8.35 -30.41 16.31
C THR A 61 9.73 -30.74 16.88
N ASP A 62 10.32 -29.84 17.69
CA ASP A 62 11.58 -30.11 18.38
C ASP A 62 11.45 -31.41 19.19
N PRO A 63 12.34 -32.42 18.99
CA PRO A 63 12.29 -33.66 19.75
C PRO A 63 12.36 -33.35 21.25
N PRO A 64 11.78 -34.20 22.11
CA PRO A 64 11.82 -34.01 23.56
C PRO A 64 13.28 -34.03 24.06
N GLY A 65 13.92 -32.86 24.05
CA GLY A 65 15.16 -32.58 24.75
C GLY A 65 14.87 -32.32 26.23
N PRO A 66 15.92 -32.14 27.07
CA PRO A 66 15.73 -31.84 28.47
C PRO A 66 14.73 -30.68 28.62
N THR A 67 13.64 -31.03 29.31
CA THR A 67 12.47 -30.25 29.67
C THR A 67 12.85 -28.79 29.87
N TRP A 68 12.16 -27.84 29.22
CA TRP A 68 11.93 -26.40 29.59
C TRP A 68 11.78 -25.46 28.37
N ILE A 69 12.10 -25.89 27.15
CA ILE A 69 11.98 -25.04 25.96
C ILE A 69 11.16 -25.70 24.86
N HIS A 70 9.85 -25.83 25.06
CA HIS A 70 8.92 -25.98 23.94
C HIS A 70 8.78 -24.61 23.27
N HIS A 71 9.43 -24.41 22.13
CA HIS A 71 9.15 -23.27 21.25
C HIS A 71 7.78 -23.48 20.62
N SER A 72 6.95 -22.44 20.46
CA SER A 72 5.91 -22.51 19.43
C SER A 72 6.57 -22.32 18.08
N ASP A 73 6.09 -23.06 17.09
CA ASP A 73 6.59 -22.96 15.72
C ASP A 73 5.89 -21.87 14.92
N ARG A 74 4.90 -21.17 15.51
CA ARG A 74 4.16 -20.11 14.81
C ARG A 74 3.96 -18.85 15.66
N TYR A 75 4.27 -17.70 15.07
CA TYR A 75 4.25 -16.39 15.74
C TYR A 75 3.23 -15.45 15.12
N VAL A 76 2.37 -14.86 15.95
CA VAL A 76 1.66 -13.63 15.61
C VAL A 76 2.32 -12.50 16.39
N ILE A 77 2.76 -11.47 15.68
CA ILE A 77 3.50 -10.36 16.27
C ILE A 77 2.58 -9.14 16.31
N LEU A 78 2.46 -8.49 17.46
CA LEU A 78 1.83 -7.18 17.62
C LEU A 78 2.94 -6.20 18.02
N GLY A 79 3.22 -5.21 17.19
CA GLY A 79 4.33 -4.29 17.39
C GLY A 79 4.00 -2.84 17.05
N GLY A 80 4.60 -1.92 17.80
CA GLY A 80 4.56 -0.47 17.55
C GLY A 80 5.82 0.17 18.10
N HIS A 81 6.22 1.33 17.60
CA HIS A 81 7.37 2.04 18.18
C HIS A 81 6.98 2.82 19.43
N ARG A 82 8.00 3.31 20.15
CA ARG A 82 7.81 4.10 21.36
C ARG A 82 8.64 5.37 21.41
N ASP A 83 9.71 5.44 20.61
CA ASP A 83 10.48 6.65 20.45
C ASP A 83 9.66 7.67 19.66
N ALA A 84 9.84 8.95 19.95
CA ALA A 84 9.11 10.03 19.31
C ALA A 84 10.05 11.21 19.09
N TRP A 85 9.75 12.07 18.11
CA TRP A 85 10.48 13.33 17.94
C TRP A 85 10.45 14.24 19.17
N VAL A 86 9.29 14.32 19.86
CA VAL A 86 9.09 15.16 21.06
C VAL A 86 8.27 14.40 22.11
N PHE A 87 7.00 14.75 22.30
CA PHE A 87 6.11 14.05 23.25
C PHE A 87 5.40 12.86 22.62
N GLY A 88 5.15 12.93 21.31
CA GLY A 88 4.59 11.85 20.52
C GLY A 88 3.18 11.41 20.89
N ALA A 89 2.29 12.33 21.26
CA ALA A 89 0.96 11.97 21.79
C ALA A 89 0.10 11.12 20.82
N ILE A 90 0.24 11.37 19.51
CA ILE A 90 -0.37 10.55 18.45
C ILE A 90 0.67 9.51 18.02
N ASP A 91 1.72 10.00 17.36
CA ASP A 91 2.87 9.25 16.87
C ASP A 91 3.98 9.19 17.94
N PRO A 92 4.22 8.06 18.61
CA PRO A 92 3.48 6.77 18.56
C PRO A 92 2.66 6.48 19.81
N MET A 93 2.59 7.40 20.78
CA MET A 93 2.09 7.08 22.12
C MET A 93 0.61 6.66 22.12
N SER A 94 -0.15 7.05 21.09
CA SER A 94 -1.54 6.60 20.93
C SER A 94 -1.64 5.09 20.67
N GLY A 95 -0.87 4.53 19.73
CA GLY A 95 -0.82 3.08 19.51
C GLY A 95 -0.03 2.35 20.58
N ALA A 96 1.02 2.95 21.14
CA ALA A 96 1.72 2.36 22.29
C ALA A 96 0.75 2.13 23.46
N ALA A 97 -0.17 3.08 23.73
CA ALA A 97 -1.22 2.90 24.73
C ALA A 97 -2.18 1.76 24.39
N VAL A 98 -2.58 1.63 23.11
CA VAL A 98 -3.40 0.51 22.62
C VAL A 98 -2.69 -0.83 22.82
N VAL A 99 -1.41 -0.94 22.46
CA VAL A 99 -0.61 -2.16 22.66
C VAL A 99 -0.55 -2.53 24.15
N HIS A 100 -0.30 -1.56 25.03
CA HIS A 100 -0.25 -1.81 26.48
C HIS A 100 -1.58 -2.33 27.02
N GLU A 101 -2.70 -1.76 26.57
CA GLU A 101 -4.03 -2.20 26.97
C GLU A 101 -4.37 -3.59 26.44
N ILE A 102 -3.98 -3.90 25.20
CA ILE A 102 -4.10 -5.25 24.63
C ILE A 102 -3.29 -6.26 25.45
N VAL A 103 -2.02 -5.96 25.76
CA VAL A 103 -1.17 -6.81 26.60
C VAL A 103 -1.77 -7.04 27.98
N ARG A 104 -2.33 -6.00 28.61
CA ARG A 104 -3.00 -6.08 29.91
C ARG A 104 -4.20 -7.04 29.86
N ASN A 105 -5.02 -6.95 28.82
CA ASN A 105 -6.19 -7.82 28.63
C ASN A 105 -5.79 -9.27 28.32
N PHE A 106 -4.77 -9.51 27.50
CA PHE A 106 -4.23 -10.86 27.34
C PHE A 106 -3.68 -11.44 28.65
N GLY A 107 -3.01 -10.62 29.47
CA GLY A 107 -2.58 -11.02 30.81
C GLY A 107 -3.74 -11.42 31.73
N LEU A 108 -4.90 -10.76 31.63
CA LEU A 108 -6.12 -11.15 32.34
C LEU A 108 -6.65 -12.51 31.86
N LEU A 109 -6.68 -12.74 30.55
CA LEU A 109 -7.10 -14.03 29.97
C LEU A 109 -6.18 -15.17 30.43
N LEU A 110 -4.86 -14.93 30.45
CA LEU A 110 -3.89 -15.90 30.94
C LEU A 110 -4.13 -16.29 32.40
N ARG A 111 -4.49 -15.33 33.26
CA ARG A 111 -4.84 -15.60 34.67
C ARG A 111 -6.11 -16.43 34.82
N LYS A 112 -7.01 -16.39 33.84
CA LYS A 112 -8.23 -17.23 33.77
C LYS A 112 -7.99 -18.62 33.16
N GLY A 113 -6.73 -18.97 32.86
CA GLY A 113 -6.36 -20.28 32.30
C GLY A 113 -6.43 -20.35 30.77
N TRP A 114 -6.80 -19.26 30.09
CA TRP A 114 -6.76 -19.23 28.63
C TRP A 114 -5.30 -19.23 28.13
N ARG A 115 -5.07 -19.88 26.99
CA ARG A 115 -3.80 -19.85 26.25
C ARG A 115 -4.09 -19.71 24.76
N PRO A 116 -3.30 -18.92 24.01
CA PRO A 116 -3.46 -18.85 22.57
C PRO A 116 -3.02 -20.18 21.94
N ARG A 117 -3.57 -20.51 20.77
CA ARG A 117 -3.14 -21.67 19.97
C ARG A 117 -1.67 -21.54 19.54
N ARG A 118 -1.30 -20.34 19.06
CA ARG A 118 0.04 -19.93 18.58
C ARG A 118 0.71 -18.98 19.57
N THR A 119 2.02 -18.82 19.49
CA THR A 119 2.70 -17.81 20.31
C THR A 119 2.37 -16.41 19.83
N ILE A 120 2.09 -15.52 20.79
CA ILE A 120 1.94 -14.08 20.54
C ILE A 120 3.22 -13.39 21.01
N ILE A 121 3.83 -12.59 20.14
CA ILE A 121 4.97 -11.73 20.45
C ILE A 121 4.46 -10.29 20.50
N PHE A 122 4.75 -9.59 21.59
CA PHE A 122 4.52 -8.16 21.72
C PHE A 122 5.85 -7.45 21.61
N ALA A 123 5.92 -6.42 20.77
CA ALA A 123 7.13 -5.66 20.56
C ALA A 123 6.88 -4.16 20.74
N SER A 124 7.79 -3.52 21.47
CA SER A 124 7.89 -2.06 21.53
C SER A 124 9.24 -1.66 20.94
N TRP A 125 9.18 -1.13 19.71
CA TRP A 125 10.35 -0.78 18.91
C TRP A 125 10.94 0.57 19.31
N ASP A 126 12.23 0.73 19.08
CA ASP A 126 12.98 1.97 19.33
C ASP A 126 13.60 2.49 18.04
N ALA A 127 13.94 3.78 18.00
CA ALA A 127 14.53 4.45 16.85
C ALA A 127 13.80 4.21 15.52
N GLU A 128 12.47 4.17 15.55
CA GLU A 128 11.63 4.14 14.36
C GLU A 128 11.76 5.45 13.59
N GLU A 129 11.74 6.58 14.30
CA GLU A 129 11.76 7.94 13.76
C GLU A 129 13.08 8.24 13.00
N PHE A 130 14.09 7.40 13.24
CA PHE A 130 15.40 7.43 12.62
C PHE A 130 15.55 6.40 11.48
N GLY A 131 14.43 5.95 10.92
CA GLY A 131 14.39 5.03 9.79
C GLY A 131 14.24 3.57 10.21
N LEU A 132 13.28 3.28 11.09
CA LEU A 132 12.83 1.92 11.42
C LEU A 132 13.91 1.05 12.07
N GLN A 133 14.88 1.66 12.75
CA GLN A 133 16.11 0.97 13.15
C GLN A 133 15.85 -0.19 14.11
N GLY A 134 15.04 0.02 15.16
CA GLY A 134 14.81 -1.02 16.16
C GLY A 134 14.09 -2.25 15.61
N SER A 135 13.02 -2.06 14.84
CA SER A 135 12.28 -3.17 14.24
C SER A 135 13.10 -3.88 13.17
N THR A 136 13.82 -3.14 12.33
CA THR A 136 14.64 -3.68 11.24
C THR A 136 15.80 -4.52 11.77
N GLU A 137 16.61 -3.98 12.69
CA GLU A 137 17.76 -4.71 13.23
C GLU A 137 17.32 -5.98 13.98
N TRP A 138 16.18 -5.93 14.69
CA TRP A 138 15.63 -7.12 15.33
C TRP A 138 15.15 -8.16 14.30
N ALA A 139 14.52 -7.71 13.21
CA ALA A 139 14.08 -8.57 12.13
C ALA A 139 15.28 -9.23 11.42
N GLU A 140 16.36 -8.49 11.16
CA GLU A 140 17.60 -9.01 10.59
C GLU A 140 18.23 -10.09 11.48
N ASP A 141 18.35 -9.83 12.78
CA ASP A 141 18.88 -10.78 13.77
C ASP A 141 18.04 -12.07 13.86
N ASN A 142 16.74 -11.99 13.59
CA ASN A 142 15.79 -13.10 13.71
C ASN A 142 15.27 -13.62 12.35
N ALA A 143 15.88 -13.21 11.23
CA ALA A 143 15.30 -13.37 9.90
C ALA A 143 14.89 -14.81 9.58
N LYS A 144 15.75 -15.79 9.91
CA LYS A 144 15.47 -17.22 9.68
C LYS A 144 14.23 -17.70 10.45
N LEU A 145 14.13 -17.32 11.72
CA LEU A 145 12.99 -17.72 12.55
C LEU A 145 11.70 -17.06 12.06
N LEU A 146 11.77 -15.78 11.70
CA LEU A 146 10.60 -15.04 11.22
C LEU A 146 10.11 -15.60 9.88
N GLN A 147 11.01 -15.86 8.95
CA GLN A 147 10.66 -16.43 7.65
C GLN A 147 10.00 -17.82 7.75
N GLU A 148 10.41 -18.65 8.71
CA GLU A 148 9.87 -20.00 8.89
C GLU A 148 8.61 -20.05 9.78
N ARG A 149 8.48 -19.10 10.72
CA ARG A 149 7.55 -19.23 11.86
C ARG A 149 6.57 -18.07 11.98
N ALA A 150 6.88 -16.86 11.52
CA ALA A 150 5.94 -15.77 11.65
C ALA A 150 4.75 -15.94 10.69
N VAL A 151 3.56 -15.74 11.22
CA VAL A 151 2.28 -15.92 10.52
C VAL A 151 1.74 -14.57 10.07
N ALA A 152 1.78 -13.58 10.97
CA ALA A 152 1.34 -12.23 10.70
C ALA A 152 2.04 -11.24 11.64
N TYR A 153 2.20 -10.01 11.16
CA TYR A 153 2.62 -8.84 11.91
C TYR A 153 1.48 -7.82 11.92
N VAL A 154 1.04 -7.41 13.10
CA VAL A 154 0.04 -6.36 13.28
C VAL A 154 0.78 -5.12 13.78
N ASN A 155 0.80 -4.06 12.98
CA ASN A 155 1.37 -2.79 13.35
C ASN A 155 0.39 -2.00 14.23
N ALA A 156 0.92 -1.30 15.23
CA ALA A 156 0.16 -0.47 16.15
C ALA A 156 0.95 0.80 16.46
N ASP A 157 0.96 1.69 15.48
CA ASP A 157 1.72 2.93 15.49
C ASP A 157 0.87 4.12 15.96
N SER A 158 0.32 4.91 15.05
CA SER A 158 -0.68 5.92 15.36
C SER A 158 -2.06 5.28 15.34
N ALA A 159 -2.74 5.25 16.48
CA ALA A 159 -4.10 4.72 16.55
C ALA A 159 -5.17 5.74 16.09
N ILE A 160 -4.80 7.02 16.01
CA ILE A 160 -5.73 8.14 15.78
C ILE A 160 -5.06 9.30 15.05
N GLU A 161 -5.30 9.42 13.75
CA GLU A 161 -4.90 10.59 12.95
C GLU A 161 -6.06 11.56 12.73
N GLY A 162 -7.30 11.10 12.89
CA GLY A 162 -8.48 11.96 12.91
C GLY A 162 -9.80 11.22 13.15
N MET A 163 -10.90 11.94 13.01
CA MET A 163 -12.22 11.47 13.48
C MET A 163 -13.17 11.09 12.35
N TYR A 164 -12.72 10.96 11.11
CA TYR A 164 -13.60 10.74 9.98
C TYR A 164 -14.11 9.29 9.91
N THR A 165 -13.21 8.32 9.75
CA THR A 165 -13.55 6.89 9.63
C THR A 165 -12.34 6.00 9.90
N LEU A 166 -12.54 4.68 9.89
CA LEU A 166 -11.48 3.69 9.98
C LEU A 166 -10.63 3.70 8.70
N ARG A 167 -9.32 3.51 8.82
CA ARG A 167 -8.43 3.18 7.71
C ARG A 167 -7.68 1.90 8.04
N VAL A 168 -7.58 1.02 7.05
CA VAL A 168 -6.90 -0.27 7.18
C VAL A 168 -6.03 -0.52 5.96
N ASP A 169 -4.74 -0.71 6.20
CA ASP A 169 -3.79 -1.08 5.16
C ASP A 169 -3.28 -2.48 5.49
N CYS A 170 -3.48 -3.44 4.59
CA CYS A 170 -3.09 -4.83 4.84
C CYS A 170 -2.91 -5.66 3.58
N THR A 171 -2.11 -6.72 3.69
CA THR A 171 -2.01 -7.74 2.63
C THR A 171 -3.39 -8.30 2.22
N PRO A 172 -3.65 -8.57 0.92
CA PRO A 172 -4.94 -9.07 0.44
C PRO A 172 -5.47 -10.34 1.12
N SER A 173 -4.57 -11.17 1.66
CA SER A 173 -4.93 -12.39 2.40
C SER A 173 -5.60 -12.11 3.76
N LEU A 174 -5.50 -10.89 4.29
CA LEU A 174 -6.14 -10.45 5.53
C LEU A 174 -7.47 -9.71 5.31
N HIS A 175 -7.85 -9.37 4.08
CA HIS A 175 -9.07 -8.60 3.79
C HIS A 175 -10.33 -9.23 4.40
N THR A 176 -10.55 -10.53 4.16
CA THR A 176 -11.73 -11.23 4.71
C THR A 176 -11.72 -11.21 6.23
N LEU A 177 -10.56 -11.40 6.86
CA LEU A 177 -10.43 -11.33 8.32
C LEU A 177 -10.82 -9.94 8.84
N VAL A 178 -10.34 -8.88 8.20
CA VAL A 178 -10.68 -7.50 8.56
C VAL A 178 -12.17 -7.24 8.44
N TYR A 179 -12.78 -7.61 7.31
CA TYR A 179 -14.21 -7.39 7.08
C TYR A 179 -15.08 -8.17 8.06
N ASP A 180 -14.73 -9.42 8.35
CA ASP A 180 -15.50 -10.25 9.29
C ASP A 180 -15.38 -9.75 10.73
N LEU A 181 -14.21 -9.24 11.13
CA LEU A 181 -14.00 -8.64 12.45
C LEU A 181 -14.72 -7.29 12.58
N THR A 182 -14.62 -6.42 11.59
CA THR A 182 -15.26 -5.08 11.63
C THR A 182 -16.78 -5.16 11.62
N LYS A 183 -17.38 -6.22 11.05
CA LYS A 183 -18.82 -6.49 11.18
C LYS A 183 -19.25 -6.88 12.60
N GLN A 184 -18.33 -7.35 13.44
CA GLN A 184 -18.60 -7.77 14.83
C GLN A 184 -18.29 -6.67 15.86
N ILE A 185 -17.70 -5.56 15.43
CA ILE A 185 -17.33 -4.43 16.27
C ILE A 185 -18.39 -3.34 16.08
N ALA A 186 -18.87 -2.74 17.16
CA ALA A 186 -19.79 -1.61 17.09
C ALA A 186 -19.05 -0.34 16.64
N SER A 187 -19.72 0.50 15.85
CA SER A 187 -19.19 1.80 15.44
C SER A 187 -18.95 2.70 16.66
N PRO A 188 -17.80 3.39 16.75
CA PRO A 188 -17.55 4.39 17.78
C PRO A 188 -18.16 5.77 17.46
N GLU A 189 -18.82 5.92 16.32
CA GLU A 189 -19.37 7.21 15.87
C GLU A 189 -20.66 7.57 16.60
N ALA A 190 -20.80 8.85 16.96
CA ALA A 190 -22.01 9.34 17.63
C ALA A 190 -23.24 9.19 16.73
N GLY A 191 -24.32 8.60 17.25
CA GLY A 191 -25.54 8.32 16.48
C GLY A 191 -25.46 7.08 15.57
N GLU A 192 -24.42 6.26 15.72
CA GLU A 192 -24.24 4.99 15.02
C GLU A 192 -24.11 3.80 16.00
N GLU A 193 -24.80 3.87 17.14
CA GLU A 193 -24.67 2.89 18.24
C GLU A 193 -25.08 1.46 17.84
N ASP A 194 -26.04 1.33 16.91
CA ASP A 194 -26.52 0.04 16.37
C ASP A 194 -25.89 -0.33 15.02
N VAL A 195 -24.85 0.40 14.58
CA VAL A 195 -24.19 0.21 13.30
C VAL A 195 -22.85 -0.50 13.52
N SER A 196 -22.54 -1.49 12.67
CA SER A 196 -21.23 -2.14 12.74
C SER A 196 -20.12 -1.17 12.26
N LEU A 197 -18.90 -1.38 12.75
CA LEU A 197 -17.74 -0.62 12.28
C LEU A 197 -17.54 -0.79 10.77
N TYR A 198 -17.84 -1.98 10.23
CA TYR A 198 -17.84 -2.23 8.79
C TYR A 198 -18.82 -1.33 8.03
N ASP A 199 -20.08 -1.26 8.48
CA ASP A 199 -21.10 -0.45 7.80
C ASP A 199 -20.80 1.05 7.91
N SER A 200 -20.30 1.48 9.07
CA SER A 200 -19.86 2.86 9.31
C SER A 200 -18.70 3.27 8.40
N TRP A 201 -17.73 2.36 8.24
CA TRP A 201 -16.57 2.52 7.37
C TRP A 201 -16.97 2.53 5.90
N HIS A 202 -17.71 1.52 5.46
CA HIS A 202 -18.22 1.39 4.09
C HIS A 202 -19.02 2.61 3.65
N LYS A 203 -19.83 3.18 4.55
CA LYS A 203 -20.63 4.39 4.27
C LYS A 203 -19.77 5.62 3.99
N ARG A 204 -18.61 5.75 4.64
CA ARG A 204 -17.73 6.92 4.56
C ARG A 204 -16.59 6.75 3.56
N ASP A 205 -16.23 5.52 3.29
CA ASP A 205 -15.16 5.12 2.39
C ASP A 205 -15.64 3.91 1.56
N ASN A 206 -16.21 4.20 0.39
CA ASN A 206 -16.66 3.19 -0.56
C ASN A 206 -15.77 3.20 -1.81
N TRP A 207 -15.23 2.03 -2.18
CA TRP A 207 -14.39 1.85 -3.35
C TRP A 207 -15.25 1.77 -4.63
N THR A 208 -15.30 2.86 -5.40
CA THR A 208 -16.40 3.12 -6.35
C THR A 208 -16.23 2.62 -7.79
N GLU A 209 -15.31 1.69 -8.10
CA GLU A 209 -15.16 1.23 -9.51
C GLU A 209 -15.32 -0.28 -9.80
N ASP A 210 -14.99 -1.23 -8.90
CA ASP A 210 -15.20 -2.69 -9.17
C ASP A 210 -15.66 -3.56 -7.97
N ARG A 211 -15.74 -3.07 -6.73
CA ARG A 211 -16.16 -3.86 -5.55
C ARG A 211 -16.89 -3.03 -4.50
N ASP A 212 -18.04 -3.53 -4.05
CA ASP A 212 -18.81 -2.99 -2.93
C ASP A 212 -18.17 -3.42 -1.59
N ALA A 213 -17.04 -2.79 -1.26
CA ALA A 213 -16.30 -3.00 -0.02
C ALA A 213 -15.52 -1.72 0.35
N PRO A 214 -15.18 -1.53 1.64
CA PRO A 214 -14.36 -0.41 2.07
C PRO A 214 -12.96 -0.45 1.45
N SER A 215 -12.29 0.71 1.35
CA SER A 215 -10.94 0.75 0.79
C SER A 215 -9.92 0.17 1.76
N ASN A 216 -9.08 -0.75 1.27
CA ASN A 216 -7.82 -1.11 1.92
C ASN A 216 -6.72 -0.66 0.98
N GLU A 217 -5.85 0.27 1.41
CA GLU A 217 -4.76 0.73 0.54
C GLU A 217 -3.59 -0.27 0.65
N GLU A 218 -3.01 -0.62 -0.51
CA GLU A 218 -1.62 -1.12 -0.54
C GLU A 218 -0.73 0.14 -0.51
N GLU A 219 -0.51 0.72 0.66
CA GLU A 219 0.36 1.89 0.74
C GLU A 219 1.82 1.44 0.56
N GLU A 220 2.46 1.91 -0.51
CA GLU A 220 3.89 1.73 -0.83
C GLU A 220 4.84 2.34 0.22
N MET A 221 4.36 2.84 1.37
CA MET A 221 5.23 3.46 2.38
C MET A 221 5.69 2.52 3.49
N TYR A 222 5.03 1.37 3.69
CA TYR A 222 5.42 0.36 4.70
C TYR A 222 6.37 -0.73 4.18
N LEU A 223 6.88 -0.52 2.96
CA LEU A 223 7.62 -1.47 2.12
C LEU A 223 8.88 -2.10 2.74
N SER A 224 9.48 -1.57 3.81
CA SER A 224 10.68 -2.19 4.37
C SER A 224 10.39 -3.31 5.39
N ARG A 225 9.28 -3.24 6.13
CA ARG A 225 9.04 -4.13 7.28
C ARG A 225 8.56 -5.52 6.84
N SER A 226 7.62 -5.57 5.91
CA SER A 226 6.97 -6.82 5.45
C SER A 226 7.61 -7.42 4.19
N GLN A 227 8.25 -6.64 3.32
CA GLN A 227 8.90 -7.21 2.11
C GLN A 227 10.20 -7.97 2.42
N LEU A 228 10.95 -7.54 3.45
CA LEU A 228 12.16 -8.22 3.89
C LEU A 228 11.89 -9.66 4.35
N LEU A 229 10.69 -9.95 4.86
CA LEU A 229 10.32 -11.24 5.46
C LEU A 229 9.06 -11.91 4.88
N ARG A 230 8.37 -11.26 3.93
CA ARG A 230 7.08 -11.69 3.33
C ARG A 230 6.01 -12.04 4.38
N LEU A 231 5.87 -11.20 5.40
CA LEU A 231 4.85 -11.41 6.43
C LEU A 231 3.52 -10.80 5.99
N LEU A 232 2.41 -11.43 6.38
CA LEU A 232 1.10 -10.79 6.34
C LEU A 232 1.14 -9.61 7.31
N ASP A 233 0.96 -8.40 6.81
CA ASP A 233 0.92 -7.18 7.61
C ASP A 233 -0.48 -6.55 7.63
N ILE A 234 -0.75 -5.85 8.72
CA ILE A 234 -1.94 -5.02 8.89
C ILE A 234 -1.64 -3.83 9.78
N GLU A 235 -2.09 -2.66 9.34
CA GLU A 235 -2.13 -1.40 10.06
C GLU A 235 -3.59 -0.95 10.16
N ILE A 236 -3.98 -0.46 11.34
CA ILE A 236 -5.35 0.00 11.59
C ILE A 236 -5.27 1.34 12.33
N GLU A 237 -5.84 2.37 11.73
CA GLU A 237 -5.90 3.71 12.29
C GLU A 237 -7.28 4.34 12.09
N LYS A 238 -7.56 5.45 12.79
CA LYS A 238 -8.72 6.30 12.48
C LYS A 238 -8.23 7.54 11.74
N SER A 239 -8.73 7.76 10.53
CA SER A 239 -8.23 8.78 9.61
C SER A 239 -8.95 10.12 9.74
N SER A 240 -8.26 11.21 9.40
CA SER A 240 -8.80 12.58 9.34
C SER A 240 -9.48 12.94 8.02
N ARG A 241 -9.38 12.10 6.98
CA ARG A 241 -9.80 12.45 5.61
C ARG A 241 -10.62 11.33 4.94
N PRO A 242 -11.53 11.67 4.01
CA PRO A 242 -11.99 10.70 3.02
C PRO A 242 -10.81 10.23 2.15
N PRO A 243 -10.89 9.04 1.53
CA PRO A 243 -9.82 8.49 0.70
C PRO A 243 -9.33 9.52 -0.29
N TRP A 244 -8.01 9.55 -0.53
CA TRP A 244 -7.43 10.45 -1.51
C TRP A 244 -8.20 10.33 -2.83
N HIS A 245 -8.79 11.44 -3.27
CA HIS A 245 -9.32 11.55 -4.62
C HIS A 245 -8.19 11.15 -5.57
N ARG A 246 -8.32 9.95 -6.15
CA ARG A 246 -7.63 9.55 -7.37
C ARG A 246 -8.06 10.59 -8.41
N GLN A 247 -7.30 11.68 -8.56
CA GLN A 247 -7.34 12.50 -9.76
C GLN A 247 -6.85 11.60 -10.90
N GLN A 248 -7.71 10.71 -11.36
CA GLN A 248 -7.69 10.30 -12.75
C GLN A 248 -7.85 11.60 -13.52
N HIS A 249 -6.79 12.04 -14.20
CA HIS A 249 -6.90 13.06 -15.23
C HIS A 249 -8.00 12.62 -16.20
N PRO A 250 -9.16 13.29 -16.29
CA PRO A 250 -10.10 13.00 -17.34
C PRO A 250 -9.47 13.59 -18.60
N SER A 251 -9.03 12.71 -19.50
CA SER A 251 -8.83 13.07 -20.89
C SER A 251 -10.10 13.77 -21.39
N GLY A 252 -10.02 15.09 -21.50
CA GLY A 252 -10.94 15.97 -22.22
C GLY A 252 -12.43 15.74 -21.99
N LYS A 253 -13.03 16.59 -21.14
CA LYS A 253 -14.24 17.39 -21.49
C LYS A 253 -14.54 18.38 -20.36
N ARG A 254 -14.58 19.66 -20.72
CA ARG A 254 -14.98 20.79 -19.86
C ARG A 254 -16.45 20.66 -19.48
N ALA A 255 -16.75 20.90 -18.21
CA ALA A 255 -18.02 21.48 -17.79
C ALA A 255 -17.71 22.59 -16.76
N LEU A 256 -18.02 23.82 -17.15
CA LEU A 256 -17.97 25.02 -16.31
C LEU A 256 -19.18 24.99 -15.37
N CYS A 257 -18.96 25.08 -14.07
CA CYS A 257 -19.99 25.52 -13.12
C CYS A 257 -19.38 26.55 -12.15
N ALA A 258 -19.93 27.76 -12.19
CA ALA A 258 -19.62 28.88 -11.31
C ALA A 258 -20.38 28.74 -9.96
N PRO A 259 -19.90 29.37 -8.87
CA PRO A 259 -20.46 29.17 -7.53
C PRO A 259 -21.72 30.02 -7.30
N GLN A 260 -22.74 29.42 -6.70
CA GLN A 260 -23.90 30.16 -6.15
C GLN A 260 -23.65 30.49 -4.69
N HIS A 261 -23.55 31.78 -4.39
CA HIS A 261 -23.76 32.33 -3.04
C HIS A 261 -25.24 32.70 -2.88
N SER A 262 -25.80 32.31 -1.74
CA SER A 262 -27.13 32.64 -1.23
C SER A 262 -27.19 34.07 -0.65
N THR A 263 -28.24 34.84 -0.95
CA THR A 263 -28.97 35.66 0.05
C THR A 263 -30.32 36.17 -0.46
N LEU A 264 -31.31 36.03 0.43
CA LEU A 264 -32.69 36.54 0.53
C LEU A 264 -33.05 37.90 -0.10
N VAL A 265 -34.29 38.04 -0.62
CA VAL A 265 -35.36 39.00 -0.22
C VAL A 265 -36.57 38.92 -1.21
N SER A 266 -37.79 39.04 -0.65
CA SER A 266 -39.14 38.90 -1.25
C SER A 266 -39.61 40.09 -2.15
N PRO A 267 -40.76 40.00 -2.86
CA PRO A 267 -41.07 40.69 -4.15
C PRO A 267 -41.99 41.93 -3.96
N PRO A 268 -42.45 42.69 -5.00
CA PRO A 268 -43.52 42.25 -5.92
C PRO A 268 -43.57 42.89 -7.35
N SER A 269 -44.50 42.36 -8.16
CA SER A 269 -45.33 43.04 -9.19
C SER A 269 -44.79 43.33 -10.60
N GLY A 270 -45.59 42.97 -11.61
CA GLY A 270 -45.59 43.60 -12.95
C GLY A 270 -45.37 42.68 -14.17
N ARG A 271 -46.45 42.16 -14.76
CA ARG A 271 -46.60 42.06 -16.24
C ARG A 271 -47.22 43.39 -16.74
N PRO A 272 -47.35 43.71 -18.06
CA PRO A 272 -47.05 42.96 -19.29
C PRO A 272 -46.34 43.80 -20.39
N HIS A 273 -45.94 43.18 -21.52
CA HIS A 273 -46.47 43.53 -22.85
C HIS A 273 -45.87 42.70 -24.00
N CYS A 274 -46.78 42.28 -24.89
CA CYS A 274 -46.55 41.66 -26.20
C CYS A 274 -46.21 42.72 -27.26
N THR A 275 -45.57 42.31 -28.36
CA THR A 275 -46.14 42.55 -29.71
C THR A 275 -45.44 41.68 -30.76
N THR A 276 -46.23 41.42 -31.79
CA THR A 276 -46.12 40.38 -32.81
C THR A 276 -45.90 41.04 -34.17
N THR A 277 -45.10 40.42 -35.03
CA THR A 277 -45.20 40.46 -36.52
C THR A 277 -44.57 39.15 -37.01
N GLY A 278 -45.06 38.35 -37.95
CA GLY A 278 -46.03 38.51 -39.03
C GLY A 278 -45.45 37.75 -40.25
N SER A 279 -46.02 36.59 -40.60
CA SER A 279 -45.69 35.68 -41.73
C SER A 279 -46.04 36.31 -43.11
N PRO A 280 -46.03 35.65 -44.33
CA PRO A 280 -46.44 34.24 -44.63
C PRO A 280 -45.85 33.52 -45.90
N LEU A 281 -46.41 32.31 -46.18
CA LEU A 281 -46.51 31.50 -47.43
C LEU A 281 -45.44 30.39 -47.66
N GLY A 282 -45.72 29.13 -48.04
CA GLY A 282 -46.94 28.33 -48.37
C GLY A 282 -46.57 26.84 -48.67
N TYR A 283 -47.47 25.87 -48.41
CA TYR A 283 -48.20 24.97 -49.35
C TYR A 283 -47.78 23.46 -49.44
N THR A 284 -48.71 22.57 -49.02
CA THR A 284 -49.12 21.18 -49.51
C THR A 284 -48.11 20.00 -49.54
N ASP A 285 -48.45 18.71 -49.40
CA ASP A 285 -49.71 17.94 -49.61
C ASP A 285 -49.71 16.55 -48.88
N ARG A 286 -50.81 15.79 -49.03
CA ARG A 286 -51.39 14.70 -48.22
C ARG A 286 -51.54 13.38 -49.04
N PHE A 287 -51.94 12.27 -48.36
CA PHE A 287 -52.51 10.97 -48.84
C PHE A 287 -51.57 9.77 -49.09
N LEU A 288 -51.62 8.68 -48.28
CA LEU A 288 -52.50 7.46 -48.23
C LEU A 288 -52.26 6.41 -49.33
N THR A 289 -51.90 5.16 -48.96
CA THR A 289 -52.75 3.93 -49.02
C THR A 289 -51.97 2.65 -48.63
N ASP A 290 -52.73 1.57 -48.44
CA ASP A 290 -52.63 0.48 -47.45
C ASP A 290 -52.46 -0.92 -48.10
N ARG A 291 -52.17 -1.93 -47.25
CA ARG A 291 -52.44 -3.39 -47.34
C ARG A 291 -51.58 -4.37 -48.18
N SER A 292 -50.72 -5.10 -47.44
CA SER A 292 -50.67 -6.58 -47.25
C SER A 292 -50.92 -7.57 -48.40
N LEU A 293 -49.98 -8.51 -48.67
CA LEU A 293 -50.12 -9.99 -48.55
C LEU A 293 -48.91 -10.79 -49.13
N PHE A 294 -48.29 -11.62 -48.28
CA PHE A 294 -47.61 -12.93 -48.51
C PHE A 294 -46.19 -13.07 -49.15
N PRO A 295 -45.44 -14.16 -48.79
CA PRO A 295 -44.01 -14.13 -48.43
C PRO A 295 -43.13 -15.11 -49.22
N ALA A 296 -41.79 -15.07 -49.06
CA ALA A 296 -40.89 -16.23 -48.94
C ALA A 296 -39.39 -15.82 -48.89
N MET A 297 -38.59 -16.67 -48.20
CA MET A 297 -37.12 -16.83 -48.31
C MET A 297 -36.24 -15.74 -47.65
N ASN A 298 -35.26 -15.95 -46.76
CA ASN A 298 -34.50 -17.12 -46.30
C ASN A 298 -34.04 -16.86 -44.85
N LYS A 299 -34.60 -17.55 -43.84
CA LYS A 299 -34.19 -17.39 -42.43
C LYS A 299 -33.10 -18.38 -41.98
N GLU A 300 -32.90 -19.45 -42.74
CA GLU A 300 -31.96 -20.53 -42.38
C GLU A 300 -30.51 -20.22 -42.81
N GLN A 301 -30.31 -19.56 -43.96
CA GLN A 301 -28.96 -19.19 -44.42
C GLN A 301 -28.31 -18.13 -43.53
N ASP A 302 -29.10 -17.18 -43.01
CA ASP A 302 -28.62 -16.12 -42.11
C ASP A 302 -28.18 -16.64 -40.74
N LEU A 303 -28.80 -17.73 -40.27
CA LEU A 303 -28.46 -18.34 -38.99
C LEU A 303 -27.15 -19.13 -39.07
N ILE A 304 -26.93 -19.86 -40.17
CA ILE A 304 -25.70 -20.62 -40.40
C ILE A 304 -24.51 -19.68 -40.61
N VAL A 305 -24.70 -18.58 -41.34
CA VAL A 305 -23.64 -17.57 -41.53
C VAL A 305 -23.30 -16.88 -40.21
N LYS A 306 -24.29 -16.55 -39.36
CA LYS A 306 -24.02 -16.00 -38.02
C LYS A 306 -23.29 -16.99 -37.10
N LEU A 307 -23.72 -18.26 -37.07
CA LEU A 307 -23.06 -19.31 -36.29
C LEU A 307 -21.65 -19.61 -36.76
N ALA A 308 -21.42 -19.60 -38.09
CA ALA A 308 -20.08 -19.79 -38.65
C ALA A 308 -19.16 -18.63 -38.31
N THR A 309 -19.63 -17.38 -38.46
CA THR A 309 -18.83 -16.18 -38.17
C THR A 309 -18.48 -16.07 -36.68
N ASP A 310 -19.42 -16.41 -35.80
CA ASP A 310 -19.22 -16.40 -34.35
C ASP A 310 -18.26 -17.51 -33.88
N LYS A 311 -18.39 -18.73 -34.44
CA LYS A 311 -17.45 -19.83 -34.17
C LYS A 311 -16.04 -19.58 -34.73
N PHE A 312 -15.91 -19.00 -35.92
CA PHE A 312 -14.59 -18.65 -36.47
C PHE A 312 -13.94 -17.49 -35.70
N GLY A 313 -14.72 -16.49 -35.28
CA GLY A 313 -14.23 -15.36 -34.47
C GLY A 313 -13.74 -15.79 -33.08
N THR A 314 -14.47 -16.70 -32.42
CA THR A 314 -14.05 -17.27 -31.12
C THR A 314 -12.78 -18.12 -31.24
N ILE A 315 -12.66 -18.94 -32.28
CA ILE A 315 -11.43 -19.73 -32.54
C ILE A 315 -10.22 -18.82 -32.80
N GLN A 316 -10.41 -17.73 -33.57
CA GLN A 316 -9.32 -16.81 -33.89
C GLN A 316 -8.87 -15.99 -32.66
N ALA A 317 -9.78 -15.64 -31.75
CA ALA A 317 -9.47 -14.99 -30.48
C ALA A 317 -8.75 -15.91 -29.48
N GLU A 318 -9.13 -17.19 -29.43
CA GLU A 318 -8.46 -18.21 -28.60
C GLU A 318 -7.03 -18.49 -29.09
N TYR A 319 -6.82 -18.59 -30.41
CA TYR A 319 -5.48 -18.78 -31.01
C TYR A 319 -4.55 -17.58 -30.79
N GLN A 320 -5.07 -16.36 -30.89
CA GLN A 320 -4.29 -15.16 -30.59
C GLN A 320 -3.83 -15.15 -29.12
N LYS A 321 -4.71 -15.51 -28.17
CA LYS A 321 -4.34 -15.63 -26.75
C LYS A 321 -3.27 -16.70 -26.52
N ALA A 322 -3.36 -17.86 -27.17
CA ALA A 322 -2.37 -18.92 -27.05
C ALA A 322 -0.98 -18.50 -27.58
N ILE A 323 -0.92 -17.80 -28.71
CA ILE A 323 0.34 -17.30 -29.28
C ILE A 323 0.99 -16.25 -28.37
N TYR A 324 0.20 -15.35 -27.77
CA TYR A 324 0.72 -14.36 -26.81
C TYR A 324 1.30 -15.01 -25.55
N TYR A 325 0.69 -16.10 -25.06
CA TYR A 325 1.22 -16.84 -23.91
C TYR A 325 2.56 -17.52 -24.21
N GLU A 326 2.70 -18.17 -25.37
CA GLU A 326 3.94 -18.86 -25.76
C GLU A 326 5.10 -17.87 -26.01
N ILE A 327 4.82 -16.70 -26.58
CA ILE A 327 5.83 -15.63 -26.74
C ILE A 327 6.32 -15.14 -25.38
N GLY A 328 5.42 -15.03 -24.39
CA GLY A 328 5.78 -14.63 -23.03
C GLY A 328 6.82 -15.57 -22.40
N PHE A 329 6.66 -16.89 -22.57
CA PHE A 329 7.62 -17.87 -22.06
C PHE A 329 8.98 -17.78 -22.77
N LEU A 330 9.00 -17.55 -24.09
CA LEU A 330 10.24 -17.37 -24.84
C LEU A 330 11.00 -16.10 -24.41
N VAL A 331 10.30 -15.00 -24.16
CA VAL A 331 10.90 -13.76 -23.65
C VAL A 331 11.45 -13.97 -22.24
N CYS A 332 10.70 -14.60 -21.35
CA CYS A 332 11.17 -14.93 -20.00
C CYS A 332 12.40 -15.85 -20.02
N ALA A 333 12.42 -16.86 -20.89
CA ALA A 333 13.58 -17.75 -21.04
C ALA A 333 14.81 -16.99 -21.55
N ALA A 334 14.65 -16.10 -22.54
CA ALA A 334 15.74 -15.29 -23.07
C ALA A 334 16.32 -14.34 -22.02
N VAL A 335 15.46 -13.67 -21.24
CA VAL A 335 15.89 -12.80 -20.12
C VAL A 335 16.58 -13.63 -19.03
N GLY A 336 16.05 -14.82 -18.71
CA GLY A 336 16.67 -15.74 -17.75
C GLY A 336 18.08 -16.17 -18.15
N VAL A 337 18.30 -16.53 -19.41
CA VAL A 337 19.64 -16.86 -19.94
C VAL A 337 20.56 -15.64 -19.90
N LEU A 338 20.05 -14.45 -20.25
CA LEU A 338 20.84 -13.21 -20.19
C LEU A 338 21.33 -12.93 -18.76
N PHE A 339 20.46 -13.06 -17.76
CA PHE A 339 20.84 -12.89 -16.35
C PHE A 339 21.80 -13.97 -15.87
N ALA A 340 21.58 -15.23 -16.27
CA ALA A 340 22.47 -16.34 -15.92
C ALA A 340 23.91 -16.15 -16.42
N VAL A 341 24.11 -15.41 -17.51
CA VAL A 341 25.44 -15.08 -18.04
C VAL A 341 25.99 -13.76 -17.48
N LEU A 342 25.16 -12.72 -17.39
CA LEU A 342 25.60 -11.40 -16.93
C LEU A 342 25.95 -11.38 -15.44
N VAL A 343 25.20 -12.09 -14.59
CA VAL A 343 25.43 -12.07 -13.14
C VAL A 343 26.79 -12.67 -12.76
N PRO A 344 27.20 -13.85 -13.28
CA PRO A 344 28.56 -14.36 -13.05
C PRO A 344 29.65 -13.45 -13.64
N MET A 345 29.44 -12.88 -14.83
CA MET A 345 30.41 -11.98 -15.47
C MET A 345 30.65 -10.72 -14.62
N ILE A 346 29.58 -10.08 -14.14
CA ILE A 346 29.67 -8.93 -13.24
C ILE A 346 30.28 -9.33 -11.90
N GLY A 347 29.92 -10.50 -11.37
CA GLY A 347 30.49 -11.05 -10.14
C GLY A 347 31.99 -11.29 -10.23
N VAL A 348 32.49 -11.81 -11.36
CA VAL A 348 33.92 -11.99 -11.62
C VAL A 348 34.63 -10.65 -11.76
N LEU A 349 34.05 -9.68 -12.48
CA LEU A 349 34.61 -8.32 -12.58
C LEU A 349 34.73 -7.66 -11.20
N PHE A 350 33.70 -7.78 -10.36
CA PHE A 350 33.72 -7.23 -9.01
C PHE A 350 34.73 -7.95 -8.09
N CYS A 351 34.85 -9.28 -8.25
CA CYS A 351 35.85 -10.08 -7.54
C CYS A 351 37.27 -9.65 -7.93
N MET A 352 37.55 -9.46 -9.23
CA MET A 352 38.84 -8.98 -9.72
C MET A 352 39.15 -7.56 -9.24
N CYS A 353 38.17 -6.65 -9.24
CA CYS A 353 38.35 -5.30 -8.69
C CYS A 353 38.63 -5.30 -7.19
N ARG A 354 38.04 -6.23 -6.43
CA ARG A 354 38.27 -6.39 -4.99
C ARG A 354 39.60 -7.07 -4.67
N CYS A 355 40.07 -8.02 -5.49
CA CYS A 355 41.40 -8.62 -5.36
C CYS A 355 42.54 -7.64 -5.67
N CYS A 356 42.26 -6.57 -6.42
CA CYS A 356 43.23 -5.54 -6.76
C CYS A 356 43.17 -4.31 -5.82
N ASP A 357 42.46 -4.38 -4.69
CA ASP A 357 42.30 -3.32 -3.68
C ASP A 357 41.87 -1.92 -4.21
N ASN A 358 41.35 -1.86 -5.44
CA ASN A 358 41.01 -0.60 -6.08
C ASN A 358 39.56 -0.14 -5.81
N CYS A 359 38.72 -0.98 -5.19
CA CYS A 359 37.32 -0.67 -4.91
C CYS A 359 36.82 -1.33 -3.61
N GLY A 360 36.31 -0.52 -2.68
CA GLY A 360 35.57 -0.97 -1.49
C GLY A 360 35.83 -0.07 -0.28
N GLY A 361 34.78 0.49 0.32
CA GLY A 361 34.89 1.21 1.58
C GLY A 361 35.38 0.29 2.72
N GLU A 362 36.17 0.85 3.63
CA GLU A 362 36.74 0.13 4.76
C GLU A 362 35.63 -0.33 5.72
N MET A 363 35.27 -1.61 5.67
CA MET A 363 34.14 -2.17 6.42
C MET A 363 34.61 -2.62 7.81
N HIS A 364 34.42 -1.75 8.81
CA HIS A 364 34.82 -2.02 10.19
C HIS A 364 33.80 -2.92 10.93
N GLN A 365 33.63 -4.16 10.47
CA GLN A 365 32.92 -5.18 11.25
C GLN A 365 33.89 -5.89 12.20
N ARG A 366 33.52 -6.00 13.48
CA ARG A 366 34.27 -6.70 14.53
C ARG A 366 34.46 -8.19 14.16
N GLN A 367 35.57 -8.49 13.49
CA GLN A 367 35.95 -9.84 13.09
C GLN A 367 36.24 -10.69 14.34
N ARG A 368 35.68 -11.90 14.41
CA ARG A 368 36.13 -12.92 15.39
C ARG A 368 37.53 -13.40 14.97
N LYS A 369 38.37 -13.80 15.95
CA LYS A 369 39.81 -14.14 15.76
C LYS A 369 40.17 -15.16 14.65
N ASN A 370 39.19 -15.88 14.06
CA ASN A 370 39.39 -16.89 13.01
C ASN A 370 38.52 -16.68 11.75
N ALA A 371 38.00 -15.47 11.52
CA ALA A 371 37.07 -15.21 10.42
C ALA A 371 37.69 -15.42 9.03
N ASP A 372 38.96 -15.06 8.83
CA ASP A 372 39.63 -15.16 7.52
C ASP A 372 39.85 -16.61 7.07
N CYS A 373 40.27 -17.47 8.00
CA CYS A 373 40.45 -18.90 7.72
C CYS A 373 39.11 -19.58 7.37
N ARG A 374 38.02 -19.17 8.03
CA ARG A 374 36.68 -19.71 7.78
C ARG A 374 36.13 -19.24 6.44
N ARG A 375 36.37 -17.98 6.06
CA ARG A 375 36.00 -17.42 4.75
C ARG A 375 36.77 -18.11 3.63
N GLY A 376 38.08 -18.33 3.81
CA GLY A 376 38.91 -19.06 2.85
C GLY A 376 38.40 -20.48 2.59
N LEU A 377 38.11 -21.24 3.66
CA LEU A 377 37.58 -22.60 3.59
C LEU A 377 36.20 -22.68 2.92
N LEU A 378 35.28 -21.79 3.32
CA LEU A 378 33.93 -21.77 2.73
C LEU A 378 33.97 -21.36 1.25
N GLY A 379 34.84 -20.42 0.88
CA GLY A 379 35.03 -20.01 -0.52
C GLY A 379 35.59 -21.12 -1.39
N THR A 380 36.59 -21.88 -0.90
CA THR A 380 37.13 -23.03 -1.64
C THR A 380 36.13 -24.16 -1.76
N LEU A 381 35.38 -24.46 -0.70
CA LEU A 381 34.31 -25.46 -0.74
C LEU A 381 33.24 -25.08 -1.76
N LEU A 382 32.73 -23.85 -1.73
CA LEU A 382 31.74 -23.36 -2.69
C LEU A 382 32.24 -23.46 -4.13
N PHE A 383 33.46 -22.98 -4.40
CA PHE A 383 34.06 -23.05 -5.73
C PHE A 383 34.18 -24.49 -6.23
N SER A 384 34.65 -25.40 -5.37
CA SER A 384 34.77 -26.82 -5.72
C SER A 384 33.41 -27.48 -5.97
N THR A 385 32.38 -27.16 -5.17
CA THR A 385 31.03 -27.69 -5.40
C THR A 385 30.41 -27.16 -6.69
N SER A 386 30.63 -25.89 -7.03
CA SER A 386 30.15 -25.32 -8.30
C SER A 386 30.82 -25.97 -9.51
N LEU A 387 32.11 -26.30 -9.42
CA LEU A 387 32.86 -27.01 -10.47
C LEU A 387 32.46 -28.49 -10.64
N VAL A 388 31.82 -29.09 -9.63
CA VAL A 388 31.29 -30.46 -9.71
C VAL A 388 29.86 -30.48 -10.22
N ILE A 389 29.11 -29.38 -10.03
CA ILE A 389 27.71 -29.24 -10.45
C ILE A 389 27.61 -28.72 -11.90
N THR A 390 28.65 -28.04 -12.41
CA THR A 390 28.76 -27.63 -13.82
C THR A 390 29.50 -28.69 -14.61
#